data_AF-A0A364LER8-F1
#
_entry.id   AF-A0A364LER8-F1
#
_cell.length_a   1.000
_cell.length_b   1.000
_cell.length_c   1.000
_cell.angle_alpha   90.00
_cell.angle_beta   90.00
_cell.angle_gamma   90.00
#
_symmetry.space_group_name_H-M   'P 1'
#
loop_
_entity.id
_entity.type
_entity.pdbx_description
1 polymer ?
#
loop_
_entity_poly.entity_id
_entity_poly.type
_entity_poly.pdbx_seq_one_letter_code
_entity_poly.pdbx_strand_id
1 'polypeptide(L)'
;MTSPLKDLDESKLSATYSSGSNIHILVVDSMSKLPPEANGAVVVGGSNAAIYATFISAKAGARAAIHHDCGIGRDGAGVRGLLWAERHGMATAAVATDSARVGDGADMYQRGVISSVNRIAAMCGVENGQTVAQAAELLKTAPWPHADVQPPVEGRTFIHGVLCIDSLLLGNPEDSGLVVASGSHGGAIAARMTSSFRPRLAFFNDAGFGADRAGVACLPILDSEGIAAATVAASSACIGDGKSTLTQGIVSAVNETAYRLGARVGETALKVAHTVVEVA
;
A
#
# COMPACT_ATOMS: atom_id res chain seq x y z
N MET A 1 -24.22 2.25 0.96
CA MET A 1 -24.01 2.88 -0.37
C MET A 1 -22.68 2.39 -0.90
N THR A 2 -22.68 1.75 -2.06
CA THR A 2 -21.48 1.17 -2.68
C THR A 2 -20.61 2.28 -3.26
N SER A 3 -19.35 2.36 -2.82
CA SER A 3 -18.36 3.32 -3.34
C SER A 3 -18.27 3.21 -4.88
N PRO A 4 -18.34 4.32 -5.63
CA PRO A 4 -18.20 4.34 -7.09
C PRO A 4 -16.79 3.97 -7.59
N LEU A 5 -15.80 3.79 -6.71
CA LEU A 5 -14.46 3.32 -7.09
C LEU A 5 -14.37 1.81 -7.38
N LYS A 6 -15.44 1.03 -7.16
CA LYS A 6 -15.42 -0.43 -7.41
C LYS A 6 -15.17 -0.84 -8.87
N ASP A 7 -15.39 0.08 -9.82
CA ASP A 7 -15.26 -0.18 -11.26
C ASP A 7 -13.96 0.34 -11.89
N LEU A 8 -13.01 0.84 -11.09
CA LEU A 8 -11.65 1.02 -11.56
C LEU A 8 -10.97 -0.37 -11.63
N ASP A 9 -10.92 -0.94 -12.82
CA ASP A 9 -10.17 -2.17 -13.10
C ASP A 9 -8.66 -1.86 -12.99
N GLU A 10 -8.14 -2.00 -11.77
CA GLU A 10 -6.80 -1.54 -11.38
C GLU A 10 -5.75 -2.66 -11.34
N SER A 11 -6.17 -3.92 -11.46
CA SER A 11 -5.23 -5.03 -11.58
C SER A 11 -4.71 -5.11 -13.00
N LYS A 12 -3.80 -4.20 -13.37
CA LYS A 12 -2.96 -4.47 -14.52
C LYS A 12 -2.03 -5.62 -14.15
N LEU A 13 -2.28 -6.76 -14.77
CA LEU A 13 -1.29 -7.83 -14.84
C LEU A 13 -0.02 -7.23 -15.45
N SER A 14 1.03 -7.07 -14.66
CA SER A 14 2.30 -6.55 -15.17
C SER A 14 3.10 -7.67 -15.83
N ALA A 15 3.01 -8.90 -15.30
CA ALA A 15 3.56 -10.10 -15.92
C ALA A 15 3.04 -11.40 -15.29
N THR A 16 3.13 -12.50 -16.04
CA THR A 16 3.00 -13.87 -15.55
C THR A 16 4.29 -14.63 -15.85
N TYR A 17 4.87 -15.28 -14.83
CA TYR A 17 6.04 -16.13 -14.99
C TYR A 17 5.69 -17.59 -14.70
N SER A 18 6.18 -18.49 -15.57
CA SER A 18 6.02 -19.94 -15.43
C SER A 18 7.40 -20.59 -15.52
N SER A 19 7.76 -21.40 -14.53
CA SER A 19 8.96 -22.24 -14.57
C SER A 19 8.73 -23.51 -13.76
N GLY A 20 9.14 -24.67 -14.32
CA GLY A 20 9.32 -26.00 -13.69
C GLY A 20 8.12 -26.71 -13.06
N SER A 21 7.24 -25.98 -12.37
CA SER A 21 6.01 -26.44 -11.74
C SER A 21 4.81 -25.69 -12.31
N ASN A 22 3.63 -26.30 -12.28
CA ASN A 22 2.39 -25.76 -12.87
C ASN A 22 1.77 -24.60 -12.05
N ILE A 23 2.54 -23.96 -11.16
CA ILE A 23 2.11 -22.87 -10.29
C ILE A 23 2.67 -21.56 -10.86
N HIS A 24 1.77 -20.64 -11.18
CA HIS A 24 2.13 -19.35 -11.76
C HIS A 24 2.62 -18.36 -10.70
N ILE A 25 3.54 -17.49 -11.11
CA ILE A 25 3.84 -16.25 -10.39
C ILE A 25 3.09 -15.12 -11.08
N LEU A 26 2.20 -14.48 -10.34
CA LEU A 26 1.38 -13.37 -10.78
C LEU A 26 1.96 -12.07 -10.22
N VAL A 27 2.35 -11.14 -11.10
CA VAL A 27 2.88 -9.84 -10.69
C VAL A 27 1.86 -8.74 -11.00
N VAL A 28 1.57 -7.91 -10.00
CA VAL A 28 0.60 -6.81 -10.10
C VAL A 28 1.10 -5.55 -9.39
N ASP A 29 0.74 -4.39 -9.91
CA ASP A 29 1.22 -3.10 -9.39
C ASP A 29 0.42 -2.59 -8.17
N SER A 30 -0.83 -3.03 -8.03
CA SER A 30 -1.70 -2.66 -6.91
C SER A 30 -2.50 -3.85 -6.37
N MET A 31 -2.98 -3.70 -5.14
CA MET A 31 -3.76 -4.71 -4.42
C MET A 31 -5.22 -4.25 -4.21
N SER A 32 -5.87 -3.77 -5.27
CA SER A 32 -7.29 -3.36 -5.23
C SER A 32 -8.23 -4.51 -5.61
N LYS A 33 -7.81 -5.30 -6.60
CA LYS A 33 -8.50 -6.48 -7.14
C LYS A 33 -7.42 -7.42 -7.68
N LEU A 34 -7.70 -8.71 -7.74
CA LEU A 34 -6.84 -9.68 -8.39
C LEU A 34 -7.64 -10.46 -9.44
N PRO A 35 -7.03 -10.85 -10.56
CA PRO A 35 -7.69 -11.63 -11.59
C PRO A 35 -7.86 -13.10 -11.12
N PRO A 36 -8.76 -13.89 -11.73
CA PRO A 36 -9.01 -15.28 -11.33
C PRO A 36 -7.77 -16.17 -11.31
N GLU A 37 -6.76 -15.86 -12.12
CA GLU A 37 -5.46 -16.52 -12.20
C GLU A 37 -4.63 -16.41 -10.91
N ALA A 38 -5.00 -15.51 -10.00
CA ALA A 38 -4.39 -15.45 -8.66
C ALA A 38 -4.69 -16.69 -7.82
N ASN A 39 -5.77 -17.42 -8.12
CA ASN A 39 -6.18 -18.60 -7.38
C ASN A 39 -5.15 -19.73 -7.53
N GLY A 40 -4.47 -20.07 -6.43
CA GLY A 40 -3.39 -21.06 -6.38
C GLY A 40 -2.02 -20.56 -6.83
N ALA A 41 -1.91 -19.31 -7.29
CA ALA A 41 -0.67 -18.68 -7.72
C ALA A 41 0.15 -18.11 -6.54
N VAL A 42 1.42 -17.81 -6.80
CA VAL A 42 2.24 -16.93 -5.95
C VAL A 42 2.04 -15.49 -6.43
N VAL A 43 1.53 -14.62 -5.58
CA VAL A 43 1.25 -13.22 -5.93
C VAL A 43 2.39 -12.32 -5.47
N VAL A 44 2.96 -11.52 -6.38
CA VAL A 44 3.88 -10.43 -6.06
C VAL A 44 3.15 -9.12 -6.29
N GLY A 45 2.77 -8.45 -5.19
CA GLY A 45 1.95 -7.24 -5.22
C GLY A 45 2.75 -5.99 -4.89
N GLY A 46 2.59 -4.95 -5.71
CA GLY A 46 3.19 -3.63 -5.53
C GLY A 46 2.73 -2.86 -4.28
N SER A 47 1.84 -3.41 -3.44
CA SER A 47 1.35 -2.71 -2.25
C SER A 47 2.07 -3.15 -0.98
N ASN A 48 1.69 -2.59 0.16
CA ASN A 48 2.30 -2.91 1.45
C ASN A 48 1.92 -4.33 1.93
N ALA A 49 2.73 -4.91 2.81
CA ALA A 49 2.47 -6.18 3.47
C ALA A 49 1.58 -6.02 4.74
N ALA A 50 0.73 -4.99 4.80
CA ALA A 50 -0.25 -4.83 5.87
C ALA A 50 -1.44 -5.79 5.66
N ILE A 51 -2.35 -5.80 6.64
CA ILE A 51 -3.46 -6.76 6.70
C ILE A 51 -4.35 -6.69 5.46
N TYR A 52 -4.71 -5.49 4.98
CA TYR A 52 -5.66 -5.36 3.88
C TYR A 52 -5.14 -5.93 2.55
N ALA A 53 -3.96 -5.51 2.10
CA ALA A 53 -3.37 -6.02 0.87
C ALA A 53 -3.13 -7.54 0.93
N THR A 54 -2.69 -8.04 2.10
CA THR A 54 -2.53 -9.48 2.33
C THR A 54 -3.87 -10.22 2.29
N PHE A 55 -4.94 -9.61 2.80
CA PHE A 55 -6.29 -10.13 2.69
C PHE A 55 -6.76 -10.21 1.24
N ILE A 56 -6.43 -9.24 0.38
CA ILE A 56 -6.79 -9.29 -1.04
C ILE A 56 -6.13 -10.50 -1.72
N SER A 57 -4.86 -10.81 -1.42
CA SER A 57 -4.22 -12.06 -1.89
C SER A 57 -4.95 -13.31 -1.40
N ALA A 58 -5.25 -13.39 -0.10
CA ALA A 58 -5.94 -14.54 0.48
C ALA A 58 -7.34 -14.74 -0.09
N LYS A 59 -8.12 -13.66 -0.22
CA LYS A 59 -9.47 -13.65 -0.79
C LYS A 59 -9.48 -14.11 -2.25
N ALA A 60 -8.43 -13.78 -3.01
CA ALA A 60 -8.28 -14.24 -4.39
C ALA A 60 -7.85 -15.71 -4.50
N GLY A 61 -7.63 -16.38 -3.37
CA GLY A 61 -7.23 -17.78 -3.31
C GLY A 61 -5.74 -18.01 -3.57
N ALA A 62 -4.89 -16.98 -3.40
CA ALA A 62 -3.45 -17.11 -3.58
C ALA A 62 -2.86 -18.24 -2.71
N ARG A 63 -1.87 -18.95 -3.24
CA ARG A 63 -1.08 -19.92 -2.48
C ARG A 63 -0.12 -19.23 -1.52
N ALA A 64 0.51 -18.16 -2.00
CA ALA A 64 1.45 -17.35 -1.24
C ALA A 64 1.47 -15.91 -1.78
N ALA A 65 1.99 -14.99 -0.99
CA ALA A 65 2.12 -13.59 -1.38
C ALA A 65 3.46 -12.96 -0.99
N ILE A 66 3.94 -12.02 -1.80
CA ILE A 66 5.08 -11.16 -1.53
C ILE A 66 4.62 -9.72 -1.73
N HIS A 67 4.78 -8.87 -0.72
CA HIS A 67 4.36 -7.47 -0.72
C HIS A 67 5.49 -6.55 -0.22
N HIS A 68 5.36 -5.24 -0.34
CA HIS A 68 6.37 -4.27 0.09
C HIS A 68 6.32 -4.01 1.60
N ASP A 69 7.44 -3.88 2.31
CA ASP A 69 7.42 -3.66 3.76
C ASP A 69 7.11 -2.21 4.18
N CYS A 70 7.21 -1.25 3.25
CA CYS A 70 6.88 0.17 3.43
C CYS A 70 7.55 0.81 4.66
N GLY A 71 8.82 0.47 4.87
CA GLY A 71 9.68 0.93 5.94
C GLY A 71 9.43 0.18 7.24
N ILE A 72 8.67 -0.93 7.19
CA ILE A 72 8.04 -1.66 8.32
C ILE A 72 6.99 -0.79 9.02
N GLY A 73 7.26 0.51 9.14
CA GLY A 73 6.38 1.52 9.65
C GLY A 73 6.26 1.49 11.16
N ARG A 74 5.60 2.51 11.69
CA ARG A 74 5.22 2.59 13.09
C ARG A 74 4.50 1.30 13.51
N ASP A 75 4.88 0.76 14.67
CA ASP A 75 4.26 -0.42 15.29
C ASP A 75 4.17 -1.64 14.34
N GLY A 76 5.13 -1.74 13.40
CA GLY A 76 5.21 -2.80 12.40
C GLY A 76 4.11 -2.79 11.34
N ALA A 77 3.37 -1.67 11.19
CA ALA A 77 2.15 -1.58 10.38
C ALA A 77 2.30 -2.14 8.95
N GLY A 78 3.42 -1.84 8.28
CA GLY A 78 3.69 -2.24 6.90
C GLY A 78 3.88 -3.74 6.69
N VAL A 79 4.07 -4.52 7.77
CA VAL A 79 4.27 -5.98 7.73
C VAL A 79 3.29 -6.77 8.60
N ARG A 80 2.25 -6.14 9.15
CA ARG A 80 1.24 -6.82 10.00
C ARG A 80 0.51 -7.96 9.29
N GLY A 81 0.46 -7.91 7.97
CA GLY A 81 -0.12 -8.96 7.12
C GLY A 81 0.60 -10.30 7.25
N LEU A 82 1.91 -10.33 7.57
CA LEU A 82 2.68 -11.58 7.66
C LEU A 82 2.12 -12.52 8.74
N LEU A 83 1.95 -11.98 9.95
CA LEU A 83 1.38 -12.73 11.09
C LEU A 83 -0.12 -12.99 10.89
N TRP A 84 -0.84 -12.08 10.24
CA TRP A 84 -2.23 -12.31 9.89
C TRP A 84 -2.39 -13.49 8.90
N ALA A 85 -1.60 -13.51 7.82
CA ALA A 85 -1.59 -14.58 6.82
C ALA A 85 -1.20 -15.93 7.41
N GLU A 86 -0.22 -15.95 8.32
CA GLU A 86 0.19 -17.17 8.99
C GLU A 86 -0.97 -17.82 9.77
N ARG A 87 -1.79 -17.01 10.45
CA ARG A 87 -2.99 -17.49 11.15
C ARG A 87 -4.05 -18.09 10.22
N HIS A 88 -4.00 -17.74 8.93
CA HIS A 88 -4.87 -18.26 7.87
C HIS A 88 -4.18 -19.28 6.98
N GLY A 89 -3.00 -19.77 7.37
CA GLY A 89 -2.26 -20.81 6.65
C GLY A 89 -1.57 -20.35 5.36
N MET A 90 -1.54 -19.06 5.05
CA MET A 90 -0.92 -18.53 3.83
C MET A 90 0.54 -18.15 4.07
N ALA A 91 1.44 -18.60 3.19
CA ALA A 91 2.83 -18.15 3.19
C ALA A 91 2.92 -16.71 2.71
N THR A 92 3.68 -15.86 3.42
CA THR A 92 3.85 -14.45 3.04
C THR A 92 5.24 -13.95 3.39
N ALA A 93 5.80 -13.12 2.50
CA ALA A 93 7.04 -12.40 2.71
C ALA A 93 6.88 -10.91 2.37
N ALA A 94 7.80 -10.09 2.88
CA ALA A 94 7.87 -8.67 2.61
C ALA A 94 9.18 -8.30 1.90
N VAL A 95 9.13 -7.30 1.01
CA VAL A 95 10.26 -6.76 0.25
C VAL A 95 10.81 -5.52 0.97
N ALA A 96 12.13 -5.44 1.08
CA ALA A 96 12.85 -4.33 1.66
C ALA A 96 12.57 -3.03 0.91
N THR A 97 12.17 -1.99 1.65
CA THR A 97 11.79 -0.68 1.09
C THR A 97 12.85 -0.04 0.20
N ASP A 98 14.12 -0.12 0.55
CA ASP A 98 15.21 0.44 -0.22
C ASP A 98 15.59 -0.38 -1.46
N SER A 99 15.10 -1.63 -1.57
CA SER A 99 15.44 -2.54 -2.66
C SER A 99 14.53 -2.42 -3.89
N ALA A 100 13.32 -1.88 -3.74
CA ALA A 100 12.33 -1.82 -4.81
C ALA A 100 11.36 -0.64 -4.68
N ARG A 101 10.59 -0.41 -5.75
CA ARG A 101 9.54 0.63 -5.81
C ARG A 101 8.22 0.07 -5.31
N VAL A 102 7.66 0.70 -4.28
CA VAL A 102 6.24 0.50 -3.95
C VAL A 102 5.36 1.02 -5.09
N GLY A 103 4.32 0.27 -5.43
CA GLY A 103 3.39 0.54 -6.52
C GLY A 103 3.84 0.05 -7.89
N ASP A 104 4.94 -0.72 -7.97
CA ASP A 104 5.50 -1.29 -9.21
C ASP A 104 5.87 -2.75 -8.95
N GLY A 105 4.96 -3.66 -9.30
CA GLY A 105 5.16 -5.08 -9.03
C GLY A 105 6.29 -5.67 -9.86
N ALA A 106 6.47 -5.18 -11.09
CA ALA A 106 7.51 -5.64 -11.99
C ALA A 106 8.91 -5.28 -11.47
N ASP A 107 9.11 -4.05 -10.99
CA ASP A 107 10.34 -3.62 -10.33
C ASP A 107 10.62 -4.44 -9.08
N MET A 108 9.60 -4.65 -8.22
CA MET A 108 9.72 -5.52 -7.04
C MET A 108 10.16 -6.93 -7.40
N TYR A 109 9.58 -7.54 -8.44
CA TYR A 109 9.97 -8.88 -8.87
C TYR A 109 11.42 -8.93 -9.40
N GLN A 110 11.83 -7.92 -10.16
CA GLN A 110 13.12 -7.91 -10.84
C GLN A 110 14.30 -7.64 -9.91
N ARG A 111 14.16 -6.73 -8.94
CA ARG A 111 15.28 -6.31 -8.09
C ARG A 111 15.04 -6.36 -6.58
N GLY A 112 13.81 -6.64 -6.16
CA GLY A 112 13.45 -6.63 -4.75
C GLY A 112 14.20 -7.70 -3.95
N VAL A 113 14.44 -7.39 -2.69
CA VAL A 113 15.08 -8.26 -1.70
C VAL A 113 14.12 -8.51 -0.55
N ILE A 114 14.02 -9.74 -0.06
CA ILE A 114 13.16 -10.09 1.06
C ILE A 114 13.69 -9.50 2.38
N SER A 115 12.86 -8.75 3.10
CA SER A 115 13.18 -8.16 4.41
C SER A 115 12.54 -8.87 5.59
N SER A 116 11.42 -9.56 5.37
CA SER A 116 10.69 -10.27 6.43
C SER A 116 9.92 -11.44 5.85
N VAL A 117 9.78 -12.50 6.63
CA VAL A 117 9.05 -13.71 6.25
C VAL A 117 8.18 -14.17 7.41
N ASN A 118 7.02 -14.75 7.11
CA ASN A 118 6.27 -15.51 8.11
C ASN A 118 6.78 -16.95 8.22
N ARG A 119 6.34 -17.68 9.25
CA ARG A 119 6.86 -19.03 9.53
C ARG A 119 6.59 -20.02 8.39
N ILE A 120 5.46 -19.88 7.70
CA ILE A 120 5.08 -20.78 6.60
C ILE A 120 5.99 -20.54 5.38
N ALA A 121 6.28 -19.28 5.05
CA ALA A 121 7.26 -18.93 4.02
C ALA A 121 8.67 -19.45 4.38
N ALA A 122 9.08 -19.29 5.64
CA ALA A 122 10.36 -19.82 6.13
C ALA A 122 10.45 -21.35 6.00
N MET A 123 9.37 -22.09 6.26
CA MET A 123 9.32 -23.55 6.04
C MET A 123 9.48 -23.95 4.56
N CYS A 124 9.21 -23.04 3.62
CA CYS A 124 9.45 -23.24 2.19
C CYS A 124 10.89 -22.87 1.78
N GLY A 125 11.74 -22.48 2.74
CA GLY A 125 13.12 -22.05 2.51
C GLY A 125 13.28 -20.57 2.17
N VAL A 126 12.24 -19.75 2.32
CA VAL A 126 12.34 -18.30 2.09
C VAL A 126 13.05 -17.65 3.27
N GLU A 127 14.08 -16.86 2.98
CA GLU A 127 14.92 -16.19 3.98
C GLU A 127 15.12 -14.72 3.64
N ASN A 128 15.36 -13.90 4.67
CA ASN A 128 15.75 -12.50 4.49
C ASN A 128 17.04 -12.41 3.67
N GLY A 129 17.11 -11.45 2.75
CA GLY A 129 18.25 -11.24 1.85
C GLY A 129 18.16 -11.98 0.51
N GLN A 130 17.21 -12.90 0.34
CA GLN A 130 16.94 -13.53 -0.97
C GLN A 130 16.30 -12.52 -1.94
N THR A 131 16.48 -12.74 -3.25
CA THR A 131 15.75 -11.95 -4.24
C THR A 131 14.27 -12.35 -4.27
N VAL A 132 13.39 -11.43 -4.65
CA VAL A 132 11.95 -11.72 -4.81
C VAL A 132 11.71 -12.87 -5.79
N ALA A 133 12.47 -12.93 -6.90
CA ALA A 133 12.36 -14.02 -7.86
C ALA A 133 12.69 -15.40 -7.24
N GLN A 134 13.76 -15.49 -6.44
CA GLN A 134 14.11 -16.72 -5.73
C GLN A 134 13.04 -17.11 -4.72
N ALA A 135 12.59 -16.16 -3.91
CA ALA A 135 11.55 -16.38 -2.92
C ALA A 135 10.23 -16.82 -3.57
N ALA A 136 9.83 -16.19 -4.68
CA ALA A 136 8.60 -16.53 -5.40
C ALA A 136 8.62 -17.97 -5.92
N GLU A 137 9.77 -18.45 -6.42
CA GLU A 137 9.95 -19.85 -6.84
C GLU A 137 9.86 -20.83 -5.66
N LEU A 138 10.50 -20.51 -4.53
CA LEU A 138 10.41 -21.32 -3.31
C LEU A 138 8.96 -21.41 -2.79
N LEU A 139 8.23 -20.30 -2.83
CA LEU A 139 6.83 -20.22 -2.40
C LEU A 139 5.85 -21.04 -3.24
N LYS A 140 6.24 -21.52 -4.43
CA LYS A 140 5.43 -22.50 -5.16
C LYS A 140 5.25 -23.81 -4.39
N THR A 141 6.16 -24.12 -3.47
CA THR A 141 6.07 -25.31 -2.61
C THR A 141 5.16 -25.12 -1.38
N ALA A 142 4.68 -23.90 -1.14
CA ALA A 142 3.86 -23.60 0.02
C ALA A 142 2.53 -24.38 0.00
N PRO A 143 2.01 -24.78 1.18
CA PRO A 143 0.64 -25.27 1.30
C PRO A 143 -0.34 -24.25 0.70
N TRP A 144 -1.32 -24.73 -0.06
CA TRP A 144 -2.38 -23.86 -0.58
C TRP A 144 -3.51 -23.82 0.46
N PRO A 145 -3.74 -22.68 1.14
CA PRO A 145 -4.60 -22.66 2.32
C PRO A 145 -6.10 -22.77 2.00
N HIS A 146 -6.53 -22.51 0.76
CA HIS A 146 -7.95 -22.37 0.40
C HIS A 146 -8.72 -21.50 1.41
N ALA A 147 -8.07 -20.43 1.89
CA ALA A 147 -8.52 -19.72 3.08
C ALA A 147 -9.87 -19.05 2.85
N ASP A 148 -10.85 -19.36 3.70
CA ASP A 148 -12.09 -18.59 3.81
C ASP A 148 -11.85 -17.43 4.78
N VAL A 149 -11.48 -16.28 4.23
CA VAL A 149 -11.11 -15.09 4.99
C VAL A 149 -12.22 -14.05 4.99
N GLN A 150 -12.52 -13.53 6.17
CA GLN A 150 -13.42 -12.38 6.33
C GLN A 150 -12.68 -11.08 6.04
N PRO A 151 -13.34 -10.09 5.41
CA PRO A 151 -12.72 -8.79 5.15
C PRO A 151 -12.33 -8.12 6.46
N PRO A 152 -11.10 -7.58 6.56
CA PRO A 152 -10.75 -6.71 7.67
C PRO A 152 -11.64 -5.46 7.64
N VAL A 153 -11.86 -4.86 8.80
CA VAL A 153 -12.58 -3.60 8.91
C VAL A 153 -11.69 -2.48 8.36
N GLU A 154 -12.21 -1.73 7.40
CA GLU A 154 -11.63 -0.46 6.97
C GLU A 154 -12.45 0.71 7.51
N GLY A 155 -11.77 1.73 8.01
CA GLY A 155 -12.33 2.94 8.56
C GLY A 155 -12.52 4.05 7.53
N ARG A 156 -13.69 4.69 7.57
CA ARG A 156 -14.00 5.98 6.96
C ARG A 156 -14.65 6.85 8.03
N THR A 157 -13.94 7.85 8.54
CA THR A 157 -14.41 8.64 9.69
C THR A 157 -13.95 10.09 9.60
N PHE A 158 -14.63 10.99 10.31
CA PHE A 158 -14.21 12.39 10.43
C PHE A 158 -13.57 12.64 11.79
N ILE A 159 -12.38 13.24 11.78
CA ILE A 159 -11.64 13.59 12.99
C ILE A 159 -11.17 15.02 12.84
N HIS A 160 -11.56 15.91 13.76
CA HIS A 160 -11.23 17.34 13.71
C HIS A 160 -11.59 18.02 12.36
N GLY A 161 -12.68 17.58 11.72
CA GLY A 161 -13.11 18.10 10.42
C GLY A 161 -12.35 17.55 9.21
N VAL A 162 -11.40 16.63 9.42
CA VAL A 162 -10.62 15.96 8.36
C VAL A 162 -11.19 14.57 8.11
N LEU A 163 -11.39 14.22 6.84
CA LEU A 163 -11.81 12.88 6.44
C LEU A 163 -10.61 11.92 6.57
N CYS A 164 -10.70 10.95 7.45
CA CYS A 164 -9.73 9.87 7.61
C CYS A 164 -10.25 8.62 6.89
N ILE A 165 -9.49 8.12 5.92
CA ILE A 165 -9.78 6.87 5.19
C ILE A 165 -8.59 5.93 5.28
N ASP A 166 -8.84 4.66 5.61
CA ASP A 166 -7.76 3.68 5.75
C ASP A 166 -7.13 3.29 4.41
N SER A 167 -7.91 3.36 3.32
CA SER A 167 -7.44 3.19 1.96
C SER A 167 -8.08 4.20 1.00
N LEU A 168 -7.39 4.49 -0.11
CA LEU A 168 -7.95 5.34 -1.17
C LEU A 168 -9.16 4.72 -1.88
N LEU A 169 -9.39 3.41 -1.74
CA LEU A 169 -10.59 2.72 -2.25
C LEU A 169 -11.88 3.21 -1.58
N LEU A 170 -11.77 3.84 -0.41
CA LEU A 170 -12.88 4.44 0.30
C LEU A 170 -13.19 5.87 -0.16
N GLY A 171 -12.32 6.50 -0.95
CA GLY A 171 -12.57 7.83 -1.52
C GLY A 171 -13.73 7.81 -2.51
N ASN A 172 -14.41 8.93 -2.70
CA ASN A 172 -15.45 9.06 -3.72
C ASN A 172 -15.66 10.54 -4.09
N PRO A 173 -16.36 10.85 -5.20
CA PRO A 173 -16.53 12.24 -5.67
C PRO A 173 -17.16 13.22 -4.66
N GLU A 174 -17.88 12.75 -3.64
CA GLU A 174 -18.42 13.61 -2.57
C GLU A 174 -17.33 14.16 -1.65
N ASP A 175 -16.11 13.60 -1.70
CA ASP A 175 -14.95 14.03 -0.92
C ASP A 175 -14.22 15.24 -1.52
N SER A 176 -14.75 15.78 -2.62
CA SER A 176 -14.19 16.94 -3.32
C SER A 176 -14.07 18.16 -2.41
N GLY A 177 -12.90 18.80 -2.45
CA GLY A 177 -12.58 19.97 -1.62
C GLY A 177 -12.35 19.67 -0.14
N LEU A 178 -12.48 18.42 0.33
CA LEU A 178 -12.15 18.05 1.71
C LEU A 178 -10.63 17.98 1.92
N VAL A 179 -10.21 18.08 3.19
CA VAL A 179 -8.89 17.59 3.61
C VAL A 179 -9.03 16.11 3.95
N VAL A 180 -8.17 15.28 3.36
CA VAL A 180 -8.22 13.82 3.46
C VAL A 180 -6.91 13.29 4.03
N ALA A 181 -6.97 12.52 5.10
CA ALA A 181 -5.86 11.74 5.62
C ALA A 181 -6.04 10.27 5.24
N SER A 182 -5.16 9.75 4.39
CA SER A 182 -5.21 8.37 3.92
C SER A 182 -4.19 7.48 4.64
N GLY A 183 -4.57 6.22 4.89
CA GLY A 183 -3.64 5.15 5.24
C GLY A 183 -2.84 4.60 4.05
N SER A 184 -3.06 5.09 2.82
CA SER A 184 -2.33 4.61 1.64
C SER A 184 -0.93 5.24 1.52
N HIS A 185 -0.01 4.57 0.82
CA HIS A 185 1.29 5.15 0.48
C HIS A 185 1.17 6.17 -0.67
N GLY A 186 2.12 7.10 -0.77
CA GLY A 186 2.18 8.12 -1.84
C GLY A 186 2.74 7.62 -3.17
N GLY A 187 2.48 6.35 -3.53
CA GLY A 187 2.92 5.76 -4.79
C GLY A 187 2.25 6.39 -6.01
N ALA A 188 2.78 6.19 -7.23
CA ALA A 188 2.26 6.83 -8.44
C ALA A 188 0.75 6.58 -8.67
N ILE A 189 0.26 5.37 -8.36
CA ILE A 189 -1.16 4.99 -8.46
C ILE A 189 -2.05 5.85 -7.54
N ALA A 190 -1.54 6.26 -6.39
CA ALA A 190 -2.29 7.09 -5.44
C ALA A 190 -2.69 8.45 -6.05
N ALA A 191 -1.92 8.98 -7.00
CA ALA A 191 -2.28 10.20 -7.70
C ALA A 191 -3.60 10.03 -8.45
N ARG A 192 -3.70 9.04 -9.35
CA ARG A 192 -4.90 8.78 -10.14
C ARG A 192 -6.15 8.55 -9.28
N MET A 193 -6.01 7.76 -8.19
CA MET A 193 -7.11 7.52 -7.26
C MET A 193 -7.54 8.79 -6.54
N THR A 194 -6.58 9.63 -6.14
CA THR A 194 -6.87 10.89 -5.46
C THR A 194 -7.50 11.92 -6.41
N SER A 195 -7.04 11.98 -7.65
CA SER A 195 -7.58 12.84 -8.70
C SER A 195 -9.05 12.58 -9.01
N SER A 196 -9.57 11.37 -8.77
CA SER A 196 -10.98 11.05 -9.03
C SER A 196 -11.93 11.71 -8.04
N PHE A 197 -11.46 12.11 -6.86
CA PHE A 197 -12.26 12.81 -5.86
C PHE A 197 -11.74 14.21 -5.49
N ARG A 198 -10.61 14.67 -6.05
CA ARG A 198 -10.11 16.06 -6.00
C ARG A 198 -10.20 16.72 -4.61
N PRO A 199 -9.52 16.17 -3.59
CA PRO A 199 -9.48 16.80 -2.28
C PRO A 199 -8.75 18.15 -2.34
N ARG A 200 -9.00 19.01 -1.35
CA ARG A 200 -8.23 20.25 -1.18
C ARG A 200 -6.80 19.96 -0.72
N LEU A 201 -6.62 18.94 0.13
CA LEU A 201 -5.33 18.40 0.55
C LEU A 201 -5.47 16.90 0.83
N ALA A 202 -4.54 16.09 0.34
CA ALA A 202 -4.42 14.68 0.70
C ALA A 202 -3.11 14.38 1.43
N PHE A 203 -3.20 13.67 2.56
CA PHE A 203 -2.04 13.06 3.22
C PHE A 203 -1.92 11.58 2.86
N PHE A 204 -0.69 11.13 2.63
CA PHE A 204 -0.32 9.73 2.41
C PHE A 204 0.79 9.32 3.37
N ASN A 205 1.11 8.04 3.43
CA ASN A 205 2.33 7.54 4.06
C ASN A 205 3.49 7.56 3.03
N ASP A 206 4.70 7.97 3.41
CA ASP A 206 5.84 7.97 2.48
C ASP A 206 6.43 6.58 2.22
N ALA A 207 5.99 5.56 2.95
CA ALA A 207 6.49 4.19 2.85
C ALA A 207 8.03 4.10 2.98
N GLY A 208 8.65 5.00 3.74
CA GLY A 208 10.10 5.11 3.87
C GLY A 208 10.80 5.67 2.63
N PHE A 209 10.08 6.39 1.77
CA PHE A 209 10.43 6.85 0.42
C PHE A 209 10.65 5.73 -0.59
N GLY A 210 11.29 4.64 -0.19
CA GLY A 210 11.63 3.50 -1.04
C GLY A 210 12.59 3.82 -2.17
N ALA A 211 12.88 2.81 -3.00
CA ALA A 211 13.76 2.99 -4.14
C ALA A 211 13.21 4.06 -5.09
N ASP A 212 14.11 4.91 -5.60
CA ASP A 212 13.79 6.01 -6.52
C ASP A 212 12.71 6.98 -6.00
N ARG A 213 12.51 7.03 -4.68
CA ARG A 213 11.47 7.83 -4.01
C ARG A 213 10.04 7.43 -4.43
N ALA A 214 9.83 6.17 -4.80
CA ALA A 214 8.53 5.68 -5.26
C ALA A 214 7.39 5.91 -4.26
N GLY A 215 7.66 5.89 -2.95
CA GLY A 215 6.67 6.12 -1.90
C GLY A 215 6.11 7.55 -1.84
N VAL A 216 6.68 8.49 -2.59
CA VAL A 216 6.18 9.87 -2.73
C VAL A 216 5.93 10.28 -4.20
N ALA A 217 5.90 9.31 -5.11
CA ALA A 217 5.75 9.55 -6.55
C ALA A 217 4.43 10.24 -6.93
N CYS A 218 3.40 10.20 -6.09
CA CYS A 218 2.14 10.92 -6.34
C CYS A 218 2.28 12.45 -6.26
N LEU A 219 3.24 12.96 -5.48
CA LEU A 219 3.37 14.38 -5.17
C LEU A 219 3.52 15.27 -6.42
N PRO A 220 4.48 15.02 -7.33
CA PRO A 220 4.60 15.81 -8.56
C PRO A 220 3.41 15.65 -9.52
N ILE A 221 2.77 14.47 -9.53
CA ILE A 221 1.60 14.21 -10.39
C ILE A 221 0.42 15.06 -9.91
N LEU A 222 0.09 14.99 -8.61
CA LEU A 222 -0.98 15.77 -8.00
C LEU A 222 -0.71 17.28 -8.06
N ASP A 223 0.55 17.70 -7.97
CA ASP A 223 0.94 19.10 -8.13
C ASP A 223 0.61 19.63 -9.53
N SER A 224 0.89 18.84 -10.57
CA SER A 224 0.57 19.20 -11.95
C SER A 224 -0.94 19.35 -12.20
N GLU A 225 -1.77 18.75 -11.34
CA GLU A 225 -3.23 18.86 -11.36
C GLU A 225 -3.77 19.94 -10.41
N GLY A 226 -2.90 20.66 -9.70
CA GLY A 226 -3.27 21.68 -8.72
C GLY A 226 -3.90 21.10 -7.44
N ILE A 227 -3.64 19.83 -7.13
CA ILE A 227 -4.11 19.18 -5.90
C ILE A 227 -2.99 19.22 -4.86
N ALA A 228 -3.26 19.77 -3.68
CA ALA A 228 -2.29 19.78 -2.60
C ALA A 228 -2.11 18.35 -2.06
N ALA A 229 -0.84 17.95 -1.90
CA ALA A 229 -0.50 16.64 -1.38
C ALA A 229 0.71 16.72 -0.44
N ALA A 230 0.65 15.90 0.60
CA ALA A 230 1.74 15.71 1.55
C ALA A 230 1.86 14.23 1.91
N THR A 231 3.06 13.80 2.29
CA THR A 231 3.26 12.50 2.91
C THR A 231 3.69 12.67 4.37
N VAL A 232 3.37 11.70 5.20
CA VAL A 232 3.89 11.57 6.56
C VAL A 232 4.94 10.46 6.62
N ALA A 233 5.90 10.58 7.53
CA ALA A 233 6.95 9.59 7.73
C ALA A 233 6.37 8.24 8.12
N ALA A 234 6.78 7.16 7.46
CA ALA A 234 6.36 5.79 7.80
C ALA A 234 6.61 5.43 9.27
N SER A 235 7.65 5.99 9.89
CA SER A 235 7.97 5.80 11.32
C SER A 235 7.02 6.55 12.27
N SER A 236 6.24 7.51 11.77
CA SER A 236 5.37 8.37 12.59
C SER A 236 3.89 7.93 12.61
N ALA A 237 3.42 7.27 11.55
CA ALA A 237 2.03 6.84 11.39
C ALA A 237 1.93 5.42 10.82
N CYS A 238 0.91 4.69 11.25
CA CYS A 238 0.60 3.36 10.74
C CYS A 238 0.03 3.45 9.32
N ILE A 239 0.71 2.84 8.35
CA ILE A 239 0.13 2.60 7.02
C ILE A 239 -1.11 1.69 7.16
N GLY A 240 -2.15 1.99 6.38
CA GLY A 240 -3.49 1.37 6.48
C GLY A 240 -4.39 1.97 7.57
N ASP A 241 -4.00 3.08 8.21
CA ASP A 241 -4.81 3.77 9.22
C ASP A 241 -4.84 5.28 8.95
N GLY A 242 -5.94 5.78 8.40
CA GLY A 242 -6.08 7.20 8.05
C GLY A 242 -6.11 8.10 9.29
N LYS A 243 -6.61 7.60 10.43
CA LYS A 243 -6.59 8.31 11.70
C LYS A 243 -5.18 8.44 12.25
N SER A 244 -4.36 7.40 12.16
CA SER A 244 -2.94 7.44 12.53
C SER A 244 -2.19 8.46 11.66
N THR A 245 -2.42 8.46 10.34
CA THR A 245 -1.86 9.47 9.42
C THR A 245 -2.14 10.89 9.91
N LEU A 246 -3.39 11.20 10.28
CA LEU A 246 -3.75 12.54 10.75
C LEU A 246 -3.19 12.88 12.13
N THR A 247 -3.46 12.01 13.11
CA THR A 247 -3.30 12.35 14.53
C THR A 247 -1.86 12.16 15.04
N GLN A 248 -1.06 11.39 14.31
CA GLN A 248 0.29 11.01 14.72
C GLN A 248 1.35 11.31 13.67
N GLY A 249 0.94 11.46 12.41
CA GLY A 249 1.85 11.66 11.30
C GLY A 249 2.66 12.95 11.41
N ILE A 250 3.95 12.83 11.12
CA ILE A 250 4.87 13.96 10.90
C ILE A 250 5.13 14.06 9.41
N VAL A 251 4.86 15.24 8.83
CA VAL A 251 4.99 15.48 7.39
C VAL A 251 6.44 15.28 6.96
N SER A 252 6.68 14.40 5.98
CA SER A 252 8.00 14.05 5.46
C SER A 252 8.28 14.63 4.07
N ALA A 253 7.24 14.87 3.28
CA ALA A 253 7.34 15.58 2.00
C ALA A 253 6.04 16.31 1.69
N VAL A 254 6.14 17.39 0.90
CA VAL A 254 5.02 18.18 0.42
C VAL A 254 5.24 18.50 -1.04
N ASN A 255 4.16 18.64 -1.82
CA ASN A 255 4.25 19.25 -3.14
C ASN A 255 4.14 20.78 -3.07
N GLU A 256 4.42 21.46 -4.19
CA GLU A 256 4.42 22.93 -4.25
C GLU A 256 3.03 23.53 -3.96
N THR A 257 1.97 22.86 -4.40
CA THR A 257 0.59 23.27 -4.12
C THR A 257 0.29 23.23 -2.61
N ALA A 258 0.67 22.16 -1.90
CA ALA A 258 0.53 22.09 -0.44
C ALA A 258 1.43 23.12 0.26
N TYR A 259 2.65 23.31 -0.23
CA TYR A 259 3.59 24.30 0.32
C TYR A 259 3.01 25.72 0.24
N ARG A 260 2.38 26.10 -0.87
CA ARG A 260 1.68 27.39 -1.04
C ARG A 260 0.50 27.57 -0.09
N LEU A 261 -0.16 26.48 0.32
CA LEU A 261 -1.23 26.49 1.33
C LEU A 261 -0.70 26.46 2.78
N GLY A 262 0.62 26.54 2.98
CA GLY A 262 1.24 26.63 4.30
C GLY A 262 1.76 25.30 4.85
N ALA A 263 1.65 24.19 4.12
CA ALA A 263 2.18 22.90 4.57
C ALA A 263 3.72 22.93 4.65
N ARG A 264 4.30 22.38 5.73
CA ARG A 264 5.75 22.31 5.92
C ARG A 264 6.18 20.91 6.39
N VAL A 265 7.33 20.46 5.90
CA VAL A 265 8.00 19.24 6.38
C VAL A 265 8.39 19.41 7.86
N GLY A 266 8.23 18.34 8.64
CA GLY A 266 8.50 18.32 10.08
C GLY A 266 7.31 18.74 10.96
N GLU A 267 6.24 19.30 10.39
CA GLU A 267 5.02 19.60 11.13
C GLU A 267 4.13 18.36 11.30
N THR A 268 3.22 18.40 12.28
CA THR A 268 2.20 17.35 12.42
C THR A 268 1.17 17.47 11.30
N ALA A 269 0.69 16.34 10.80
CA ALA A 269 -0.35 16.31 9.78
C ALA A 269 -1.62 17.04 10.23
N LEU A 270 -2.00 16.89 11.51
CA LEU A 270 -3.12 17.63 12.11
C LEU A 270 -2.94 19.15 12.04
N LYS A 271 -1.73 19.67 12.35
CA LYS A 271 -1.46 21.11 12.26
C LYS A 271 -1.60 21.60 10.82
N VAL A 272 -0.96 20.90 9.88
CA VAL A 272 -1.05 21.23 8.45
C VAL A 272 -2.49 21.19 7.95
N ALA A 273 -3.27 20.18 8.37
CA ALA A 273 -4.67 20.07 8.02
C ALA A 273 -5.48 21.29 8.49
N HIS A 274 -5.29 21.73 9.73
CA HIS A 274 -5.92 22.94 10.26
C HIS A 274 -5.52 24.19 9.47
N THR A 275 -4.23 24.37 9.17
CA THR A 275 -3.75 25.50 8.37
C THR A 275 -4.43 25.55 6.99
N VAL A 276 -4.57 24.41 6.31
CA VAL A 276 -5.19 24.38 4.98
C VAL A 276 -6.71 24.61 5.02
N VAL A 277 -7.37 24.19 6.10
CA VAL A 277 -8.81 24.47 6.34
C VAL A 277 -9.04 25.95 6.63
N GLU A 278 -8.15 26.63 7.36
CA GLU A 278 -8.30 28.06 7.69
C GLU A 278 -8.07 29.00 6.50
N VAL A 279 -7.28 28.57 5.52
CA VAL A 279 -7.02 29.33 4.27
C VAL A 279 -8.17 29.16 3.25
N ALA A 280 -9.24 28.43 3.60
CA ALA A 280 -10.38 28.12 2.73
C ALA A 280 -11.47 29.19 2.77
#